data_AF-A0A966REI3-F1
#
_entry.id   AF-A0A966REI3-F1
#
_cell.length_a   1.000
_cell.length_b   1.000
_cell.length_c   1.000
_cell.angle_alpha   90.00
_cell.angle_beta   90.00
_cell.angle_gamma   90.00
#
_symmetry.space_group_name_H-M   'P 1'
#
loop_
_entity.id
_entity.type
_entity.pdbx_description
1 polymer ?
#
loop_
_entity_poly.entity_id
_entity_poly.type
_entity_poly.pdbx_seq_one_letter_code
_entity_poly.pdbx_strand_id
1 'polypeptide(L)'
;MKAPLTATYGHGTENDFVILFDPDDENNLSSKQTAAICNRQSGIGADGLIRIIKRDGKWFMDYRNADGSLAEMCGNGIRVMARYLVDRGHQGAGIFSILTRDGAKYLSADLAGDISVNMGQVEVIDGEITAANNGKVWSGYNLNIGNPHAVVFVDSLDDVGDLKDPPVVRPKEEYPEGVNVEFVQFLENGELAMRVHERGSGETRSCGTGTCAVALAATLKKGMKLPAKWVINPPGGRLVVEIDPHSNATLTGPAVLIRDLDALIQRRDKPDPATFIGSGKVSELKSIVKSTGADTVVCDGELSPSQLRNLEDKVKVKVVDRTALILDIFAQHAKSKEGKAQVELAQMSYMLPRLRGWGDSLSRQAGGIGGRGPGETKIEVDRRRIRDKMSKLRREIGDMKVARDTKRQERKRNSIPSVAIAGYTNAGKSSLLNRLTNAGVLVQNALFATLDPTVRRSETSDGRTYTLTDTVGFVKHLPHDLIDAFKSTLEEVSGADVIVHVVDGSHPDPLGQIKAVRGVIADIGGGKIPEIIALNKADIADPEVIAQVLIQEPDAYLISVHSGVGIEKLIRAIESSLPRPRIEIRTVLPYERGDLVSQIHEHGEILSQEYLPEGTSLHAMVDGSLAHALEKYSVN
;
A
#
# COMPACT_ATOMS: atom_id res chain seq x y z
N MET A 1 -7.49 -35.08 13.45
CA MET A 1 -7.63 -33.65 13.79
C MET A 1 -6.42 -33.26 14.61
N LYS A 2 -5.52 -32.41 14.09
CA LYS A 2 -4.52 -31.73 14.93
C LYS A 2 -5.19 -30.50 15.55
N ALA A 3 -4.87 -30.18 16.80
CA ALA A 3 -5.37 -29.00 17.49
C ALA A 3 -5.08 -27.72 16.66
N PRO A 4 -5.92 -26.68 16.73
CA PRO A 4 -5.61 -25.39 16.12
C PRO A 4 -4.33 -24.82 16.77
N LEU A 5 -3.43 -24.30 15.93
CA LEU A 5 -2.24 -23.59 16.39
C LEU A 5 -2.60 -22.13 16.66
N THR A 6 -2.40 -21.68 17.90
CA THR A 6 -2.54 -20.27 18.28
C THR A 6 -1.24 -19.54 17.95
N ALA A 7 -1.35 -18.41 17.25
CA ALA A 7 -0.22 -17.57 16.89
C ALA A 7 -0.50 -16.09 17.23
N THR A 8 0.55 -15.35 17.56
CA THR A 8 0.49 -13.92 17.90
C THR A 8 1.14 -13.12 16.79
N TYR A 9 0.53 -12.00 16.41
CA TYR A 9 1.10 -11.12 15.40
C TYR A 9 1.73 -9.89 16.07
N GLY A 10 2.97 -9.57 15.68
CA GLY A 10 3.70 -8.43 16.23
C GLY A 10 4.68 -7.87 15.22
N HIS A 11 5.18 -6.67 15.46
CA HIS A 11 6.18 -6.04 14.61
C HIS A 11 7.21 -5.27 15.43
N GLY A 12 8.42 -5.17 14.88
CA GLY A 12 9.45 -4.24 15.34
C GLY A 12 9.73 -3.28 14.20
N THR A 13 9.50 -1.98 14.40
CA THR A 13 9.72 -0.93 13.37
C THR A 13 9.10 -1.28 12.01
N GLU A 14 7.79 -1.58 12.02
CA GLU A 14 6.98 -2.02 10.87
C GLU A 14 7.48 -3.25 10.09
N ASN A 15 8.43 -4.02 10.64
CA ASN A 15 8.80 -5.35 10.16
C ASN A 15 8.01 -6.38 10.98
N ASP A 16 7.10 -7.09 10.33
CA ASP A 16 6.02 -7.86 10.97
C ASP A 16 6.28 -9.38 11.00
N PHE A 17 5.82 -10.02 12.07
CA PHE A 17 6.07 -11.42 12.37
C PHE A 17 4.83 -12.14 12.88
N VAL A 18 4.68 -13.39 12.42
CA VAL A 18 3.81 -14.36 13.08
C VAL A 18 4.63 -15.13 14.12
N ILE A 19 4.22 -15.07 15.38
CA ILE A 19 4.88 -15.72 16.51
C ILE A 19 4.11 -16.98 16.87
N LEU A 20 4.80 -18.11 16.91
CA LEU A 20 4.25 -19.38 17.37
C LEU A 20 4.95 -19.80 18.66
N PHE A 21 4.21 -19.93 19.75
CA PHE A 21 4.77 -20.44 21.00
C PHE A 21 4.66 -21.97 21.04
N ASP A 22 5.81 -22.65 20.94
CA ASP A 22 5.93 -24.10 20.83
C ASP A 22 7.09 -24.61 21.72
N PRO A 23 7.03 -24.40 23.05
CA PRO A 23 8.16 -24.65 23.95
C PRO A 23 8.65 -26.11 23.93
N ASP A 24 7.75 -27.05 23.61
CA ASP A 24 7.99 -28.49 23.60
C ASP A 24 8.38 -29.04 22.20
N ASP A 25 8.51 -28.16 21.20
CA ASP A 25 8.88 -28.48 19.79
C ASP A 25 7.99 -29.56 19.13
N GLU A 26 6.68 -29.53 19.42
CA GLU A 26 5.72 -30.52 18.91
C GLU A 26 5.18 -30.13 17.52
N ASN A 27 5.32 -28.87 17.13
CA ASN A 27 4.70 -28.31 15.95
C ASN A 27 5.72 -27.95 14.87
N ASN A 28 6.18 -28.97 14.14
CA ASN A 28 7.10 -28.78 13.02
C ASN A 28 6.38 -28.19 11.79
N LEU A 29 6.64 -26.92 11.50
CA LEU A 29 6.16 -26.23 10.30
C LEU A 29 7.16 -26.40 9.16
N SER A 30 6.68 -26.89 8.03
CA SER A 30 7.46 -26.94 6.78
C SER A 30 7.67 -25.53 6.20
N SER A 31 8.68 -25.37 5.34
CA SER A 31 8.90 -24.13 4.60
C SER A 31 7.68 -23.74 3.75
N LYS A 32 7.00 -24.72 3.13
CA LYS A 32 5.76 -24.47 2.38
C LYS A 32 4.62 -23.95 3.26
N GLN A 33 4.48 -24.49 4.47
CA GLN A 33 3.46 -24.00 5.42
C GLN A 33 3.80 -22.61 5.94
N THR A 34 5.08 -22.35 6.21
CA THR A 34 5.56 -21.01 6.60
C THR A 34 5.27 -20.00 5.50
N ALA A 35 5.61 -20.34 4.25
CA ALA A 35 5.33 -19.49 3.09
C ALA A 35 3.83 -19.21 2.92
N ALA A 36 2.98 -20.24 3.12
CA ALA A 36 1.54 -20.08 3.07
C ALA A 36 0.99 -19.19 4.19
N ILE A 37 1.53 -19.28 5.40
CA ILE A 37 1.13 -18.45 6.56
C ILE A 37 1.55 -16.99 6.34
N CYS A 38 2.80 -16.77 5.91
CA CYS A 38 3.35 -15.44 5.68
C CYS A 38 2.84 -14.79 4.39
N ASN A 39 2.14 -15.52 3.52
CA ASN A 39 1.55 -14.99 2.30
C ASN A 39 0.47 -13.94 2.64
N ARG A 40 0.68 -12.70 2.21
CA ARG A 40 -0.24 -11.57 2.49
C ARG A 40 -1.59 -11.65 1.76
N GLN A 41 -1.72 -12.50 0.74
CA GLN A 41 -2.93 -12.64 -0.07
C GLN A 41 -3.82 -13.81 0.40
N SER A 42 -3.21 -14.91 0.83
CA SER A 42 -3.91 -16.16 1.17
C SER A 42 -3.75 -16.62 2.61
N GLY A 43 -2.82 -16.01 3.36
CA GLY A 43 -2.48 -16.31 4.74
C GLY A 43 -2.69 -15.13 5.69
N ILE A 44 -1.91 -15.09 6.77
CA ILE A 44 -1.92 -14.00 7.75
C ILE A 44 -1.19 -12.77 7.19
N GLY A 45 -0.10 -13.01 6.45
CA GLY A 45 0.71 -11.94 5.88
C GLY A 45 1.73 -11.38 6.85
N ALA A 46 3.01 -11.73 6.69
CA ALA A 46 4.11 -11.23 7.53
C ALA A 46 5.45 -11.29 6.80
N ASP A 47 6.41 -10.46 7.22
CA ASP A 47 7.79 -10.50 6.73
C ASP A 47 8.55 -11.77 7.20
N GLY A 48 8.08 -12.41 8.27
CA GLY A 48 8.55 -13.73 8.67
C GLY A 48 7.74 -14.42 9.77
N LEU A 49 8.16 -15.63 10.12
CA LEU A 49 7.57 -16.43 11.19
C LEU A 49 8.63 -16.76 12.24
N ILE A 50 8.28 -16.58 13.51
CA ILE A 50 9.13 -16.88 14.66
C ILE A 50 8.48 -17.98 15.46
N ARG A 51 9.10 -19.16 15.49
CA ARG A 51 8.69 -20.23 16.41
C ARG A 51 9.57 -20.17 17.66
N ILE A 52 8.93 -20.00 18.82
CA ILE A 52 9.58 -19.93 20.13
C ILE A 52 9.60 -21.33 20.72
N ILE A 53 10.78 -21.93 20.79
CA ILE A 53 11.00 -23.26 21.36
C ILE A 53 11.96 -23.19 22.54
N LYS A 54 12.05 -24.24 23.36
CA LYS A 54 13.14 -24.40 24.34
C LYS A 54 14.19 -25.38 23.81
N ARG A 55 15.47 -24.98 23.87
CA ARG A 55 16.63 -25.85 23.64
C ARG A 55 17.57 -25.76 24.83
N ASP A 56 17.93 -26.89 25.42
CA ASP A 56 18.82 -26.98 26.58
C ASP A 56 18.44 -26.03 27.73
N GLY A 57 17.13 -25.90 27.99
CA GLY A 57 16.59 -25.03 29.03
C GLY A 57 16.58 -23.53 28.72
N LYS A 58 17.05 -23.12 27.53
CA LYS A 58 17.04 -21.71 27.07
C LYS A 58 16.03 -21.50 25.95
N TRP A 59 15.49 -20.29 25.86
CA TRP A 59 14.61 -19.89 24.75
C TRP A 59 15.40 -19.83 23.44
N PHE A 60 14.85 -20.41 22.38
CA PHE A 60 15.44 -20.42 21.05
C PHE A 60 14.49 -19.77 20.04
N MET A 61 15.02 -18.83 19.25
CA MET A 61 14.32 -18.16 18.16
C MET A 61 14.48 -18.96 16.86
N ASP A 62 13.50 -19.80 16.55
CA ASP A 62 13.44 -20.50 15.26
C ASP A 62 12.78 -19.58 14.21
N TYR A 63 13.59 -18.67 13.66
CA TYR A 63 13.14 -17.67 12.69
C TYR A 63 13.18 -18.21 11.25
N ARG A 64 12.15 -17.85 10.46
CA ARG A 64 12.05 -18.14 9.03
C ARG A 64 11.53 -16.91 8.28
N ASN A 65 12.06 -16.70 7.08
CA ASN A 65 11.60 -15.63 6.19
C ASN A 65 10.20 -15.93 5.62
N ALA A 66 9.57 -14.92 5.02
CA ALA A 66 8.24 -15.03 4.41
C ALA A 66 8.13 -16.11 3.31
N ASP A 67 9.22 -16.45 2.62
CA ASP A 67 9.27 -17.52 1.61
C ASP A 67 9.47 -18.93 2.23
N GLY A 68 9.60 -19.01 3.55
CA GLY A 68 9.86 -20.24 4.31
C GLY A 68 11.33 -20.65 4.39
N SER A 69 12.25 -19.86 3.84
CA SER A 69 13.70 -20.07 3.99
C SER A 69 14.16 -19.85 5.44
N LEU A 70 15.23 -20.52 5.84
CA LEU A 70 15.83 -20.33 7.16
C LEU A 70 16.71 -19.09 7.15
N ALA A 71 16.67 -18.34 8.25
CA ALA A 71 17.56 -17.21 8.49
C ALA A 71 18.31 -17.38 9.80
N GLU A 72 19.52 -16.83 9.85
CA GLU A 72 20.44 -16.99 10.98
C GLU A 72 20.01 -16.12 12.18
N MET A 73 19.60 -14.88 11.91
CA MET A 73 19.17 -13.91 12.92
C MET A 73 18.22 -12.86 12.33
N CYS A 74 17.36 -12.29 13.17
CA CYS A 74 16.57 -11.11 12.84
C CYS A 74 16.48 -10.19 14.06
N GLY A 75 17.07 -8.99 13.97
CA GLY A 75 17.14 -8.04 15.08
C GLY A 75 15.78 -7.47 15.47
N ASN A 76 14.86 -7.30 14.51
CA ASN A 76 13.49 -6.87 14.82
C ASN A 76 12.69 -8.03 15.43
N GLY A 77 12.84 -9.24 14.88
CA GLY A 77 12.16 -10.44 15.35
C GLY A 77 12.52 -10.82 16.79
N ILE A 78 13.80 -10.73 17.17
CA ILE A 78 14.24 -11.08 18.52
C ILE A 78 13.69 -10.11 19.58
N ARG A 79 13.53 -8.82 19.25
CA ARG A 79 12.86 -7.84 20.13
C ARG A 79 11.38 -8.18 20.31
N VAL A 80 10.70 -8.54 19.22
CA VAL A 80 9.30 -8.95 19.23
C VAL A 80 9.10 -10.24 20.05
N MET A 81 10.00 -11.21 19.89
CA MET A 81 10.01 -12.44 20.71
C MET A 81 10.26 -12.14 22.19
N ALA A 82 11.22 -11.29 22.54
CA ALA A 82 11.48 -10.91 23.92
C ALA A 82 10.28 -10.21 24.57
N ARG A 83 9.65 -9.28 23.85
CA ARG A 83 8.40 -8.64 24.27
C ARG A 83 7.29 -9.67 24.51
N TYR A 84 7.11 -10.64 23.59
CA TYR A 84 6.16 -11.74 23.77
C TYR A 84 6.43 -12.56 25.04
N LEU A 85 7.67 -12.96 25.27
CA LEU A 85 8.04 -13.77 26.44
C LEU A 85 7.80 -13.05 27.77
N VAL A 86 8.12 -11.75 27.83
CA VAL A 86 7.94 -10.93 29.04
C VAL A 86 6.46 -10.62 29.29
N ASP A 87 5.73 -10.16 28.27
CA ASP A 87 4.31 -9.77 28.40
C ASP A 87 3.43 -10.97 28.78
N ARG A 88 3.76 -12.18 28.30
CA ARG A 88 3.04 -13.43 28.63
C ARG A 88 3.52 -14.10 29.92
N GLY A 89 4.48 -13.51 30.61
CA GLY A 89 5.02 -14.06 31.86
C GLY A 89 5.82 -15.36 31.70
N HIS A 90 6.25 -15.69 30.47
CA HIS A 90 7.13 -16.84 30.21
C HIS A 90 8.58 -16.55 30.61
N GLN A 91 8.97 -15.28 30.63
CA GLN A 91 10.27 -14.78 31.06
C GLN A 91 10.08 -13.56 31.97
N GLY A 92 10.86 -13.48 33.06
CA GLY A 92 10.85 -12.28 33.91
C GLY A 92 11.47 -11.07 33.20
N ALA A 93 10.94 -9.88 33.47
CA ALA A 93 11.57 -8.63 33.03
C ALA A 93 13.00 -8.50 33.58
N GLY A 94 13.87 -7.84 32.82
CA GLY A 94 15.30 -7.70 33.11
C GLY A 94 16.18 -8.25 31.99
N ILE A 95 17.40 -8.66 32.34
CA ILE A 95 18.41 -9.13 31.38
C ILE A 95 18.34 -10.65 31.25
N PHE A 96 18.18 -11.14 30.02
CA PHE A 96 18.19 -12.57 29.71
C PHE A 96 18.77 -12.84 28.31
N SER A 97 19.00 -14.11 28.01
CA SER A 97 19.51 -14.52 26.70
C SER A 97 18.47 -15.29 25.89
N ILE A 98 18.47 -15.06 24.58
CA ILE A 98 17.74 -15.86 23.60
C ILE A 98 18.78 -16.49 22.67
N LEU A 99 18.69 -17.79 22.47
CA LEU A 99 19.50 -18.51 21.49
C LEU A 99 18.94 -18.27 20.09
N THR A 100 19.83 -17.97 19.15
CA THR A 100 19.53 -17.90 17.71
C THR A 100 20.42 -18.88 16.96
N ARG A 101 20.27 -19.00 15.63
CA ARG A 101 21.23 -19.80 14.83
C ARG A 101 22.62 -19.16 14.80
N ASP A 102 22.69 -17.84 14.99
CA ASP A 102 23.90 -17.03 15.16
C ASP A 102 24.33 -16.91 16.65
N GLY A 103 24.07 -17.96 17.45
CA GLY A 103 24.44 -18.01 18.86
C GLY A 103 23.53 -17.21 19.81
N ALA A 104 23.98 -17.06 21.06
CA ALA A 104 23.22 -16.43 22.12
C ALA A 104 23.28 -14.90 22.03
N LYS A 105 22.11 -14.24 22.04
CA LYS A 105 22.00 -12.78 22.14
C LYS A 105 21.46 -12.40 23.52
N TYR A 106 21.99 -11.34 24.11
CA TYR A 106 21.56 -10.84 25.41
C TYR A 106 20.65 -9.63 25.22
N LEU A 107 19.49 -9.66 25.87
CA LEU A 107 18.44 -8.67 25.75
C LEU A 107 18.11 -8.12 27.13
N SER A 108 17.75 -6.85 27.19
CA SER A 108 17.11 -6.23 28.33
C SER A 108 15.70 -5.83 27.94
N ALA A 109 14.71 -6.32 28.69
CA ALA A 109 13.31 -6.07 28.42
C ALA A 109 12.57 -5.70 29.71
N ASP A 110 12.01 -4.50 29.72
CA ASP A 110 11.13 -4.02 30.80
C ASP A 110 9.66 -4.40 30.53
N LEU A 111 8.83 -4.36 31.58
CA LEU A 111 7.38 -4.65 31.52
C LEU A 111 6.61 -3.73 30.56
N ALA A 112 7.13 -2.53 30.29
CA ALA A 112 6.59 -1.60 29.30
C ALA A 112 7.73 -0.76 28.72
N GLY A 113 7.79 -0.60 27.39
CA GLY A 113 8.79 0.25 26.72
C GLY A 113 9.53 -0.43 25.57
N ASP A 114 10.63 0.17 25.15
CA ASP A 114 11.50 -0.37 24.10
C ASP A 114 12.29 -1.59 24.62
N ILE A 115 12.71 -2.45 23.70
CA ILE A 115 13.57 -3.61 24.02
C ILE A 115 14.99 -3.27 23.58
N SER A 116 15.95 -3.49 24.49
CA SER A 116 17.37 -3.32 24.20
C SER A 116 18.01 -4.66 23.88
N VAL A 117 18.79 -4.71 22.80
CA VAL A 117 19.53 -5.89 22.35
C VAL A 117 21.00 -5.53 22.27
N ASN A 118 21.85 -6.33 22.90
CA ASN A 118 23.29 -6.24 22.66
C ASN A 118 23.56 -6.86 21.28
N MET A 119 23.99 -6.01 20.36
CA MET A 119 24.25 -6.38 18.96
C MET A 119 25.69 -6.85 18.74
N GLY A 120 26.53 -6.79 19.77
CA GLY A 120 27.95 -7.11 19.72
C GLY A 120 28.83 -5.92 19.37
N GLN A 121 30.10 -6.22 19.12
CA GLN A 121 31.11 -5.22 18.80
C GLN A 121 30.95 -4.74 17.35
N VAL A 122 31.02 -3.42 17.15
CA VAL A 122 31.07 -2.78 15.85
C VAL A 122 32.51 -2.42 15.55
N GLU A 123 33.06 -3.01 14.50
CA GLU A 123 34.45 -2.81 14.09
C GLU A 123 34.52 -1.89 12.87
N VAL A 124 35.48 -0.96 12.89
CA VAL A 124 35.81 -0.17 11.70
C VAL A 124 36.86 -0.95 10.92
N ILE A 125 36.58 -1.20 9.65
CA ILE A 125 37.54 -1.81 8.75
C ILE A 125 38.34 -0.69 8.09
N ASP A 126 39.67 -0.82 8.11
CA ASP A 126 40.56 0.17 7.52
C ASP A 126 40.36 0.25 6.01
N GLY A 127 39.91 1.42 5.52
CA GLY A 127 39.69 1.68 4.12
C GLY A 127 38.63 2.77 3.92
N GLU A 128 38.92 3.77 3.09
CA GLU A 128 37.88 4.70 2.64
C GLU A 128 37.02 4.02 1.58
N ILE A 129 35.71 4.05 1.79
CA ILE A 129 34.76 3.49 0.84
C ILE A 129 33.96 4.60 0.19
N THR A 130 33.48 4.33 -1.01
CA THR A 130 32.51 5.18 -1.69
C THR A 130 31.30 4.35 -2.08
N ALA A 131 30.11 4.91 -1.89
CA ALA A 131 28.89 4.37 -2.46
C ALA A 131 28.35 5.36 -3.50
N ALA A 132 27.94 4.85 -4.65
CA ALA A 132 27.38 5.64 -5.73
C ALA A 132 25.97 5.16 -6.06
N ASN A 133 25.05 6.12 -6.13
CA ASN A 133 23.69 5.89 -6.61
C ASN A 133 23.15 7.16 -7.27
N ASN A 134 22.21 7.02 -8.21
CA ASN A 134 21.58 8.15 -8.89
C ASN A 134 22.58 9.18 -9.48
N GLY A 135 23.71 8.69 -10.01
CA GLY A 135 24.77 9.53 -10.60
C GLY A 135 25.61 10.33 -9.60
N LYS A 136 25.36 10.20 -8.29
CA LYS A 136 26.12 10.83 -7.22
C LYS A 136 27.01 9.82 -6.50
N VAL A 137 28.09 10.30 -5.88
CA VAL A 137 29.07 9.48 -5.16
C VAL A 137 29.31 10.10 -3.80
N TRP A 138 29.24 9.28 -2.76
CA TRP A 138 29.46 9.71 -1.38
C TRP A 138 30.55 8.87 -0.73
N SER A 139 31.42 9.51 0.05
CA SER A 139 32.42 8.83 0.86
C SER A 139 31.84 8.41 2.20
N GLY A 140 32.34 7.30 2.72
CA GLY A 140 31.81 6.66 3.90
C GLY A 140 32.83 5.83 4.65
N TYR A 141 32.30 5.03 5.57
CA TYR A 141 33.06 4.16 6.45
C TYR A 141 32.70 2.70 6.16
N ASN A 142 33.72 1.84 6.18
CA ASN A 142 33.55 0.40 6.15
C ASN A 142 33.44 -0.12 7.58
N LEU A 143 32.33 -0.79 7.89
CA LEU A 143 32.07 -1.34 9.23
C LEU A 143 31.66 -2.81 9.17
N ASN A 144 31.96 -3.53 10.24
CA ASN A 144 31.55 -4.91 10.42
C ASN A 144 30.92 -5.11 11.81
N ILE A 145 29.78 -5.82 11.83
CA ILE A 145 29.07 -6.21 13.06
C ILE A 145 28.60 -7.68 12.96
N GLY A 146 29.43 -8.51 12.31
CA GLY A 146 29.11 -9.90 11.91
C GLY A 146 28.80 -10.01 10.42
N ASN A 147 28.40 -8.91 9.79
CA ASN A 147 28.23 -8.77 8.34
C ASN A 147 28.73 -7.37 7.88
N PRO A 148 29.11 -7.21 6.59
CA PRO A 148 29.72 -5.98 6.11
C PRO A 148 28.68 -4.87 5.87
N HIS A 149 29.05 -3.65 6.25
CA HIS A 149 28.25 -2.42 6.15
C HIS A 149 29.07 -1.27 5.56
N ALA A 150 28.50 -0.58 4.58
CA ALA A 150 29.06 0.61 3.94
C ALA A 150 28.18 1.82 4.26
N VAL A 151 28.61 2.63 5.21
CA VAL A 151 27.85 3.79 5.69
C VAL A 151 28.35 5.07 5.04
N VAL A 152 27.51 5.71 4.23
CA VAL A 152 27.81 6.99 3.56
C VAL A 152 26.92 8.12 4.08
N PHE A 153 27.48 9.33 4.13
CA PHE A 153 26.77 10.53 4.59
C PHE A 153 26.35 11.40 3.40
N VAL A 154 25.09 11.82 3.40
CA VAL A 154 24.46 12.63 2.36
C VAL A 154 23.90 13.92 2.94
N ASP A 155 23.85 14.99 2.13
CA ASP A 155 23.23 16.25 2.54
C ASP A 155 21.70 16.13 2.60
N SER A 156 21.11 15.40 1.65
CA SER A 156 19.69 15.06 1.61
C SER A 156 19.49 13.60 1.19
N LEU A 157 18.60 12.87 1.88
CA LEU A 157 18.20 11.52 1.48
C LEU A 157 17.44 11.49 0.14
N ASP A 158 16.88 12.61 -0.30
CA ASP A 158 16.22 12.72 -1.62
C ASP A 158 17.23 12.57 -2.76
N ASP A 159 18.49 12.94 -2.53
CA ASP A 159 19.56 12.86 -3.53
C ASP A 159 19.98 11.43 -3.84
N VAL A 160 19.72 10.52 -2.92
CA VAL A 160 20.06 9.09 -3.05
C VAL A 160 19.30 8.46 -4.21
N GLY A 161 18.08 8.95 -4.52
CA GLY A 161 17.22 8.36 -5.54
C GLY A 161 16.60 7.03 -5.10
N ASP A 162 16.21 6.21 -6.08
CA ASP A 162 15.62 4.88 -5.87
C ASP A 162 16.72 3.86 -5.52
N LEU A 163 16.44 2.96 -4.58
CA LEU A 163 17.36 1.89 -4.13
C LEU A 163 16.91 0.49 -4.59
N LYS A 164 16.07 0.40 -5.63
CA LYS A 164 15.71 -0.86 -6.31
C LYS A 164 16.93 -1.64 -6.79
N ASP A 165 17.87 -0.94 -7.42
CA ASP A 165 19.12 -1.53 -7.89
C ASP A 165 20.21 -1.39 -6.81
N PRO A 166 21.14 -2.36 -6.69
CA PRO A 166 22.22 -2.28 -5.73
C PRO A 166 23.12 -1.06 -5.97
N PRO A 167 23.40 -0.24 -4.95
CA PRO A 167 24.38 0.85 -5.05
C PRO A 167 25.76 0.32 -5.45
N VAL A 168 26.50 1.13 -6.22
CA VAL A 168 27.86 0.77 -6.60
C VAL A 168 28.81 1.16 -5.48
N VAL A 169 29.36 0.16 -4.78
CA VAL A 169 30.35 0.37 -3.71
C VAL A 169 31.76 0.12 -4.21
N ARG A 170 32.70 0.98 -3.81
CA ARG A 170 34.14 0.82 -4.08
C ARG A 170 34.98 0.95 -2.80
N PRO A 171 36.08 0.18 -2.66
CA PRO A 171 36.56 -0.85 -3.60
C PRO A 171 35.63 -2.08 -3.60
N LYS A 172 35.40 -2.67 -4.78
CA LYS A 172 34.46 -3.80 -4.92
C LYS A 172 35.05 -5.08 -4.32
N GLU A 173 36.37 -5.15 -4.30
CA GLU A 173 37.18 -6.28 -3.85
C GLU A 173 37.06 -6.53 -2.34
N GLU A 174 36.73 -5.51 -1.55
CA GLU A 174 36.43 -5.64 -0.12
C GLU A 174 35.10 -6.37 0.14
N TYR A 175 34.21 -6.43 -0.85
CA TYR A 175 32.88 -6.98 -0.72
C TYR A 175 32.61 -8.09 -1.76
N PRO A 176 33.37 -9.20 -1.72
CA PRO A 176 33.25 -10.28 -2.70
C PRO A 176 31.86 -10.91 -2.72
N GLU A 177 31.20 -10.92 -1.57
CA GLU A 177 29.84 -11.41 -1.40
C GLU A 177 28.79 -10.29 -1.38
N GLY A 178 29.16 -9.03 -1.64
CA GLY A 178 28.27 -7.86 -1.50
C GLY A 178 28.21 -7.28 -0.08
N VAL A 179 27.54 -6.13 0.06
CA VAL A 179 27.55 -5.30 1.28
C VAL A 179 26.20 -4.63 1.50
N ASN A 180 25.86 -4.39 2.77
CA ASN A 180 24.72 -3.54 3.13
C ASN A 180 25.12 -2.07 3.04
N VAL A 181 24.33 -1.24 2.37
CA VAL A 181 24.68 0.16 2.12
C VAL A 181 23.70 1.08 2.83
N GLU A 182 24.20 1.88 3.77
CA GLU A 182 23.40 2.86 4.51
C GLU A 182 23.70 4.28 4.03
N PHE A 183 22.65 5.00 3.66
CA PHE A 183 22.70 6.43 3.37
C PHE A 183 22.17 7.19 4.57
N VAL A 184 22.94 8.14 5.07
CA VAL A 184 22.66 8.81 6.35
C VAL A 184 22.66 10.32 6.18
N GLN A 185 21.62 10.97 6.69
CA GLN A 185 21.51 12.42 6.76
C GLN A 185 21.46 12.87 8.22
N PHE A 186 22.26 13.88 8.56
CA PHE A 186 22.15 14.56 9.86
C PHE A 186 20.97 15.52 9.83
N LEU A 187 20.08 15.40 10.79
CA LEU A 187 18.93 16.30 10.94
C LEU A 187 19.29 17.48 11.85
N GLU A 188 18.57 18.59 11.70
CA GLU A 188 18.79 19.82 12.48
C GLU A 188 18.58 19.62 13.99
N ASN A 189 17.73 18.67 14.37
CA ASN A 189 17.45 18.31 15.77
C ASN A 189 18.54 17.43 16.41
N GLY A 190 19.63 17.11 15.68
CA GLY A 190 20.73 16.27 16.15
C GLY A 190 20.48 14.76 16.00
N GLU A 191 19.35 14.34 15.45
CA GLU A 191 19.07 12.95 15.11
C GLU A 191 19.59 12.59 13.70
N LEU A 192 19.57 11.31 13.36
CA LEU A 192 19.94 10.81 12.04
C LEU A 192 18.70 10.30 11.32
N ALA A 193 18.54 10.64 10.04
CA ALA A 193 17.66 9.90 9.13
C ALA A 193 18.52 8.93 8.33
N MET A 194 18.01 7.73 8.05
CA MET A 194 18.74 6.74 7.25
C MET A 194 17.84 6.06 6.23
N ARG A 195 18.42 5.61 5.12
CA ARG A 195 17.86 4.61 4.20
C ARG A 195 18.91 3.52 3.98
N VAL A 196 18.46 2.30 3.71
CA VAL A 196 19.36 1.14 3.60
C VAL A 196 19.00 0.29 2.41
N HIS A 197 20.01 -0.14 1.67
CA HIS A 197 19.92 -1.25 0.72
C HIS A 197 20.63 -2.45 1.31
N GLU A 198 19.88 -3.49 1.64
CA GLU A 198 20.42 -4.74 2.19
C GLU A 198 20.80 -5.70 1.06
N ARG A 199 21.98 -6.29 1.21
CA ARG A 199 22.46 -7.34 0.31
C ARG A 199 21.41 -8.45 0.19
N GLY A 200 21.01 -8.74 -1.04
CA GLY A 200 20.08 -9.83 -1.36
C GLY A 200 18.60 -9.53 -1.06
N SER A 201 18.30 -8.40 -0.40
CA SER A 201 16.92 -8.02 -0.03
C SER A 201 16.47 -6.69 -0.64
N GLY A 202 17.38 -5.86 -1.13
CA GLY A 202 17.06 -4.55 -1.69
C GLY A 202 16.81 -3.50 -0.61
N GLU A 203 16.06 -2.45 -0.94
CA GLU A 203 15.69 -1.42 0.04
C GLU A 203 14.77 -1.99 1.13
N THR A 204 15.19 -1.89 2.39
CA THR A 204 14.38 -2.31 3.54
C THR A 204 13.98 -1.10 4.38
N ARG A 205 12.85 -1.23 5.09
CA ARG A 205 12.35 -0.15 5.96
C ARG A 205 13.19 0.03 7.23
N SER A 206 13.94 -0.97 7.65
CA SER A 206 14.74 -0.91 8.89
C SER A 206 15.76 -2.05 8.92
N CYS A 207 17.02 -1.74 9.18
CA CYS A 207 18.10 -2.72 9.37
C CYS A 207 18.75 -2.53 10.75
N GLY A 208 18.69 -3.55 11.61
CA GLY A 208 19.20 -3.45 12.99
C GLY A 208 20.74 -3.32 13.06
N THR A 209 21.46 -4.16 12.31
CA THR A 209 22.93 -4.11 12.24
C THR A 209 23.41 -2.84 11.53
N GLY A 210 22.72 -2.42 10.46
CA GLY A 210 23.00 -1.17 9.76
C GLY A 210 22.81 0.06 10.65
N THR A 211 21.78 0.08 11.50
CA THR A 211 21.58 1.17 12.46
C THR A 211 22.74 1.28 13.46
N CYS A 212 23.32 0.15 13.88
CA CYS A 212 24.48 0.12 14.77
C CYS A 212 25.75 0.60 14.06
N ALA A 213 25.96 0.19 12.81
CA ALA A 213 27.06 0.67 11.98
C ALA A 213 26.97 2.20 11.78
N VAL A 214 25.77 2.72 11.51
CA VAL A 214 25.50 4.16 11.37
C VAL A 214 25.85 4.94 12.63
N ALA A 215 25.53 4.44 13.82
CA ALA A 215 25.86 5.10 15.07
C ALA A 215 27.38 5.25 15.29
N LEU A 216 28.16 4.22 14.94
CA LEU A 216 29.62 4.30 15.06
C LEU A 216 30.19 5.25 14.01
N ALA A 217 29.75 5.12 12.75
CA ALA A 217 30.14 6.00 11.66
C ALA A 217 29.84 7.47 11.96
N ALA A 218 28.68 7.77 12.54
CA ALA A 218 28.28 9.14 12.88
C ALA A 218 29.13 9.71 14.02
N THR A 219 29.47 8.89 15.01
CA THR A 219 30.39 9.25 16.09
C THR A 219 31.75 9.65 15.53
N LEU A 220 32.30 8.84 14.61
CA LEU A 220 33.57 9.12 13.93
C LEU A 220 33.48 10.39 13.07
N LYS A 221 32.41 10.52 12.26
CA LYS A 221 32.20 11.67 11.37
C LYS A 221 32.10 13.00 12.12
N LYS A 222 31.52 13.00 13.31
CA LYS A 222 31.41 14.18 14.18
C LYS A 222 32.63 14.39 15.08
N GLY A 223 33.63 13.50 15.04
CA GLY A 223 34.81 13.56 15.90
C GLY A 223 34.49 13.39 17.40
N MET A 224 33.41 12.68 17.72
CA MET A 224 32.98 12.41 19.09
C MET A 224 33.78 11.24 19.69
N LYS A 225 33.89 11.20 21.01
CA LYS A 225 34.47 10.06 21.74
C LYS A 225 33.36 9.12 22.19
N LEU A 226 33.69 7.83 22.30
CA LEU A 226 32.85 6.84 22.96
C LEU A 226 32.90 7.04 24.50
N PRO A 227 31.80 6.77 25.24
CA PRO A 227 30.54 6.22 24.75
C PRO A 227 29.70 7.27 24.00
N ALA A 228 28.90 6.81 23.04
CA ALA A 228 28.05 7.68 22.22
C ALA A 228 26.63 7.13 22.15
N LYS A 229 25.65 8.04 22.03
CA LYS A 229 24.24 7.71 21.89
C LYS A 229 23.65 8.44 20.70
N TRP A 230 22.99 7.71 19.82
CA TRP A 230 22.37 8.22 18.62
C TRP A 230 20.90 7.80 18.54
N VAL A 231 20.05 8.76 18.16
CA VAL A 231 18.68 8.47 17.72
C VAL A 231 18.70 8.44 16.20
N ILE A 232 18.21 7.34 15.64
CA ILE A 232 18.30 7.04 14.20
C ILE A 232 16.91 6.67 13.71
N ASN A 233 16.47 7.33 12.64
CA ASN A 233 15.13 7.24 12.08
C ASN A 233 15.20 6.60 10.68
N PRO A 234 15.24 5.26 10.58
CA PRO A 234 14.94 4.57 9.34
C PRO A 234 13.45 4.73 8.96
N PRO A 235 13.03 4.40 7.72
CA PRO A 235 11.64 4.55 7.28
C PRO A 235 10.62 3.78 8.15
N GLY A 236 11.04 2.67 8.76
CA GLY A 236 10.23 1.82 9.64
C GLY A 236 10.08 2.35 11.07
N GLY A 237 10.72 3.48 11.41
CA GLY A 237 10.54 4.15 12.68
C GLY A 237 11.78 4.21 13.56
N ARG A 238 11.67 5.00 14.64
CA ARG A 238 12.78 5.41 15.50
C ARG A 238 13.47 4.24 16.21
N LEU A 239 14.80 4.27 16.17
CA LEU A 239 15.70 3.39 16.93
C LEU A 239 16.70 4.26 17.72
N VAL A 240 17.21 3.71 18.82
CA VAL A 240 18.24 4.33 19.65
C VAL A 240 19.41 3.37 19.75
N VAL A 241 20.60 3.83 19.40
CA VAL A 241 21.83 3.05 19.54
C VAL A 241 22.74 3.72 20.55
N GLU A 242 23.20 2.92 21.50
CA GLU A 242 24.27 3.30 22.43
C GLU A 242 25.50 2.46 22.11
N ILE A 243 26.64 3.12 21.96
CA ILE A 243 27.93 2.46 21.76
C ILE A 243 28.78 2.73 22.99
N ASP A 244 29.23 1.65 23.62
CA ASP A 244 30.07 1.71 24.82
C ASP A 244 31.54 2.07 24.48
N PRO A 245 32.42 2.27 25.48
CA PRO A 245 33.84 2.57 25.24
C PRO A 245 34.63 1.47 24.52
N HIS A 246 34.08 0.26 24.38
CA HIS A 246 34.68 -0.88 23.70
C HIS A 246 34.05 -1.15 22.33
N SER A 247 33.26 -0.20 21.81
CA SER A 247 32.52 -0.31 20.55
C SER A 247 31.43 -1.38 20.53
N ASN A 248 30.96 -1.85 21.69
CA ASN A 248 29.76 -2.70 21.73
C ASN A 248 28.51 -1.85 21.55
N ALA A 249 27.68 -2.23 20.58
CA ALA A 249 26.43 -1.56 20.30
C ALA A 249 25.26 -2.21 21.06
N THR A 250 24.48 -1.38 21.72
CA THR A 250 23.17 -1.73 22.26
C THR A 250 22.11 -1.03 21.43
N LEU A 251 21.30 -1.81 20.71
CA LEU A 251 20.18 -1.33 19.91
C LEU A 251 18.90 -1.39 20.72
N THR A 252 18.27 -0.24 20.92
CA THR A 252 17.00 -0.10 21.62
C THR A 252 15.94 0.38 20.64
N GLY A 253 14.80 -0.30 20.62
CA GLY A 253 13.70 0.11 19.75
C GLY A 253 12.37 -0.51 20.13
N PRO A 254 11.28 -0.01 19.52
CA PRO A 254 9.95 -0.48 19.83
C PRO A 254 9.77 -1.93 19.34
N ALA A 255 9.05 -2.70 20.13
CA ALA A 255 8.48 -3.98 19.76
C ALA A 255 7.01 -3.97 20.17
N VAL A 256 6.13 -4.10 19.20
CA VAL A 256 4.68 -3.99 19.41
C VAL A 256 4.06 -5.33 19.08
N LEU A 257 3.38 -5.93 20.05
CA LEU A 257 2.48 -7.05 19.80
C LEU A 257 1.13 -6.45 19.44
N ILE A 258 0.68 -6.64 18.20
CA ILE A 258 -0.54 -6.01 17.72
C ILE A 258 -1.76 -6.76 18.26
N ARG A 259 -1.76 -8.10 18.23
CA ARG A 259 -2.80 -8.94 18.85
C ARG A 259 -2.52 -10.43 18.74
N ASP A 260 -3.15 -11.21 19.62
CA ASP A 260 -3.46 -12.62 19.31
C ASP A 260 -4.51 -12.64 18.19
N LEU A 261 -4.18 -13.30 17.08
CA LEU A 261 -5.10 -13.53 15.97
C LEU A 261 -5.43 -15.01 15.92
N ASP A 262 -6.54 -15.38 16.55
CA ASP A 262 -7.14 -16.69 16.31
C ASP A 262 -7.93 -16.63 14.99
N ALA A 263 -7.37 -17.24 13.93
CA ALA A 263 -8.04 -17.36 12.64
C ALA A 263 -9.01 -18.55 12.64
N LEU A 264 -10.30 -18.27 12.56
CA LEU A 264 -11.36 -19.29 12.54
C LEU A 264 -11.93 -19.46 11.14
N ILE A 265 -11.57 -20.57 10.48
CA ILE A 265 -12.13 -20.94 9.18
C ILE A 265 -13.30 -21.90 9.38
N GLN A 266 -14.43 -21.64 8.69
CA GLN A 266 -15.54 -22.57 8.58
C GLN A 266 -15.87 -22.83 7.10
N ARG A 267 -15.85 -24.10 6.68
CA ARG A 267 -16.34 -24.52 5.37
C ARG A 267 -17.81 -24.95 5.48
N ARG A 268 -18.71 -24.27 4.76
CA ARG A 268 -20.13 -24.63 4.58
C ARG A 268 -20.58 -24.22 3.18
N ASP A 269 -21.57 -24.93 2.63
CA ASP A 269 -22.13 -24.63 1.31
C ASP A 269 -23.00 -23.35 1.31
N LYS A 270 -23.62 -23.01 2.46
CA LYS A 270 -24.43 -21.80 2.62
C LYS A 270 -24.22 -21.17 4.01
N PRO A 271 -24.19 -19.83 4.11
CA PRO A 271 -24.06 -19.13 5.38
C PRO A 271 -25.28 -19.37 6.28
N ASP A 272 -25.04 -19.32 7.59
CA ASP A 272 -26.11 -19.44 8.58
C ASP A 272 -27.02 -18.18 8.56
N PRO A 273 -28.34 -18.31 8.42
CA PRO A 273 -29.24 -17.16 8.32
C PRO A 273 -29.24 -16.31 9.59
N ALA A 274 -28.95 -16.90 10.76
CA ALA A 274 -28.96 -16.20 12.03
C ALA A 274 -27.61 -15.58 12.38
N THR A 275 -26.49 -16.25 12.13
CA THR A 275 -25.17 -15.78 12.59
C THR A 275 -24.06 -15.80 11.55
N PHE A 276 -24.36 -16.04 10.27
CA PHE A 276 -23.39 -16.20 9.17
C PHE A 276 -22.51 -17.46 9.32
N ILE A 277 -21.94 -17.70 10.50
CA ILE A 277 -21.28 -18.91 10.95
C ILE A 277 -22.21 -19.79 11.81
N GLY A 278 -21.95 -21.10 11.84
CA GLY A 278 -22.76 -22.07 12.58
C GLY A 278 -22.62 -21.95 14.11
N SER A 279 -23.65 -22.39 14.85
CA SER A 279 -23.73 -22.27 16.32
C SER A 279 -22.51 -22.80 17.08
N GLY A 280 -21.95 -23.95 16.67
CA GLY A 280 -20.73 -24.49 17.27
C GLY A 280 -19.53 -23.54 17.13
N LYS A 281 -19.36 -22.94 15.95
CA LYS A 281 -18.28 -21.98 15.67
C LYS A 281 -18.50 -20.65 16.39
N VAL A 282 -19.75 -20.23 16.61
CA VAL A 282 -20.05 -19.06 17.44
C VAL A 282 -19.64 -19.28 18.90
N SER A 283 -19.91 -20.46 19.45
CA SER A 283 -19.46 -20.80 20.81
C SER A 283 -17.94 -20.84 20.92
N GLU A 284 -17.26 -21.38 19.91
CA GLU A 284 -15.80 -21.39 19.82
C GLU A 284 -15.23 -19.97 19.74
N LEU A 285 -15.77 -19.14 18.84
CA LEU A 285 -15.42 -17.72 18.69
C LEU A 285 -15.61 -16.95 20.01
N LYS A 286 -16.71 -17.20 20.72
CA LYS A 286 -16.96 -16.58 22.03
C LYS A 286 -15.91 -16.97 23.06
N SER A 287 -15.54 -18.25 23.11
CA SER A 287 -14.49 -18.75 24.02
C SER A 287 -13.16 -18.11 23.69
N ILE A 288 -12.81 -18.02 22.41
CA ILE A 288 -11.60 -17.37 21.89
C ILE A 288 -11.56 -15.90 22.25
N VAL A 289 -12.64 -15.16 22.01
CA VAL A 289 -12.71 -13.73 22.38
C VAL A 289 -12.51 -13.53 23.88
N LYS A 290 -13.10 -14.42 24.69
CA LYS A 290 -12.94 -14.37 26.15
C LYS A 290 -11.52 -14.72 26.60
N SER A 291 -10.85 -15.67 25.96
CA SER A 291 -9.49 -16.09 26.33
C SER A 291 -8.41 -15.12 25.83
N THR A 292 -8.58 -14.57 24.63
CA THR A 292 -7.63 -13.63 24.00
C THR A 292 -7.83 -12.19 24.45
N GLY A 293 -9.00 -11.84 24.99
CA GLY A 293 -9.33 -10.46 25.32
C GLY A 293 -9.59 -9.57 24.09
N ALA A 294 -9.86 -10.16 22.93
CA ALA A 294 -10.15 -9.42 21.71
C ALA A 294 -11.35 -8.48 21.87
N ASP A 295 -11.19 -7.21 21.48
CA ASP A 295 -12.24 -6.17 21.55
C ASP A 295 -13.14 -6.10 20.30
N THR A 296 -12.69 -6.73 19.21
CA THR A 296 -13.29 -6.65 17.89
C THR A 296 -13.11 -7.98 17.14
N VAL A 297 -14.16 -8.45 16.49
CA VAL A 297 -14.13 -9.58 15.54
C VAL A 297 -14.31 -9.06 14.13
N VAL A 298 -13.41 -9.40 13.23
CA VAL A 298 -13.52 -9.10 11.79
C VAL A 298 -14.06 -10.34 11.08
N CYS A 299 -15.13 -10.19 10.31
CA CYS A 299 -15.72 -11.25 9.53
C CYS A 299 -15.48 -11.01 8.03
N ASP A 300 -14.83 -11.98 7.37
CA ASP A 300 -14.58 -11.92 5.94
C ASP A 300 -15.81 -12.34 5.11
N GLY A 301 -16.83 -11.48 5.15
CA GLY A 301 -18.11 -11.65 4.43
C GLY A 301 -19.03 -10.45 4.66
N GLU A 302 -20.12 -10.36 3.90
CA GLU A 302 -21.15 -9.34 4.10
C GLU A 302 -22.22 -9.85 5.08
N LEU A 303 -22.44 -9.11 6.17
CA LEU A 303 -23.40 -9.52 7.19
C LEU A 303 -24.69 -8.70 7.08
N SER A 304 -25.82 -9.41 7.10
CA SER A 304 -27.11 -8.76 7.27
C SER A 304 -27.20 -8.08 8.65
N PRO A 305 -28.01 -7.02 8.81
CA PRO A 305 -28.20 -6.36 10.11
C PRO A 305 -28.68 -7.31 11.22
N SER A 306 -29.36 -8.40 10.89
CA SER A 306 -29.72 -9.45 11.85
C SER A 306 -28.53 -10.33 12.24
N GLN A 307 -27.71 -10.76 11.27
CA GLN A 307 -26.55 -11.60 11.54
C GLN A 307 -25.50 -10.88 12.40
N LEU A 308 -25.22 -9.63 12.07
CA LEU A 308 -24.26 -8.80 12.81
C LEU A 308 -24.69 -8.65 14.28
N ARG A 309 -25.96 -8.29 14.52
CA ARG A 309 -26.52 -8.20 15.88
C ARG A 309 -26.46 -9.52 16.63
N ASN A 310 -26.91 -10.61 16.01
CA ASN A 310 -26.92 -11.91 16.66
C ASN A 310 -25.50 -12.41 17.02
N LEU A 311 -24.49 -12.05 16.22
CA LEU A 311 -23.09 -12.34 16.54
C LEU A 311 -22.58 -11.44 17.66
N GLU A 312 -22.80 -10.12 17.60
CA GLU A 312 -22.42 -9.19 18.68
C GLU A 312 -23.06 -9.60 20.01
N ASP A 313 -24.33 -10.00 20.00
CA ASP A 313 -25.06 -10.46 21.18
C ASP A 313 -24.50 -11.75 21.76
N LYS A 314 -23.96 -12.65 20.93
CA LYS A 314 -23.42 -13.93 21.39
C LYS A 314 -21.96 -13.79 21.87
N VAL A 315 -21.16 -13.04 21.12
CA VAL A 315 -19.71 -12.89 21.34
C VAL A 315 -19.38 -11.76 22.33
N LYS A 316 -20.27 -10.78 22.48
CA LYS A 316 -20.18 -9.63 23.41
C LYS A 316 -19.08 -8.60 23.10
N VAL A 317 -18.60 -8.57 21.86
CA VAL A 317 -17.61 -7.61 21.37
C VAL A 317 -18.04 -7.09 20.00
N LYS A 318 -17.43 -5.99 19.53
CA LYS A 318 -17.80 -5.36 18.25
C LYS A 318 -17.55 -6.34 17.10
N VAL A 319 -18.50 -6.47 16.18
CA VAL A 319 -18.31 -7.28 14.96
C VAL A 319 -18.27 -6.35 13.76
N VAL A 320 -17.17 -6.44 12.99
CA VAL A 320 -16.94 -5.66 11.77
C VAL A 320 -16.99 -6.63 10.60
N ASP A 321 -17.84 -6.35 9.61
CA ASP A 321 -17.92 -7.13 8.38
C ASP A 321 -17.00 -6.56 7.29
N ARG A 322 -16.91 -7.24 6.14
CA ARG A 322 -16.06 -6.80 5.03
C ARG A 322 -16.42 -5.39 4.56
N THR A 323 -17.71 -5.06 4.49
CA THR A 323 -18.19 -3.74 4.05
C THR A 323 -17.74 -2.62 4.98
N ALA A 324 -17.93 -2.79 6.29
CA ALA A 324 -17.52 -1.81 7.29
C ALA A 324 -15.99 -1.60 7.29
N LEU A 325 -15.22 -2.68 7.15
CA LEU A 325 -13.77 -2.60 7.07
C LEU A 325 -13.31 -1.79 5.84
N ILE A 326 -13.91 -2.04 4.67
CA ILE A 326 -13.62 -1.29 3.43
C ILE A 326 -13.93 0.20 3.61
N LEU A 327 -15.08 0.54 4.22
CA LEU A 327 -15.46 1.93 4.48
C LEU A 327 -14.47 2.62 5.43
N ASP A 328 -14.00 1.93 6.46
CA ASP A 328 -13.01 2.46 7.39
C ASP A 328 -11.64 2.68 6.72
N ILE A 329 -11.22 1.78 5.83
CA ILE A 329 -10.01 1.96 5.02
C ILE A 329 -10.17 3.17 4.10
N PHE A 330 -11.33 3.34 3.45
CA PHE A 330 -11.59 4.52 2.63
C PHE A 330 -11.58 5.82 3.43
N ALA A 331 -12.10 5.82 4.66
CA ALA A 331 -12.08 6.99 5.52
C ALA A 331 -10.66 7.45 5.85
N GLN A 332 -9.73 6.49 6.02
CA GLN A 332 -8.32 6.79 6.27
C GLN A 332 -7.62 7.39 5.03
N HIS A 333 -8.02 6.99 3.82
CA HIS A 333 -7.42 7.45 2.58
C HIS A 333 -8.08 8.71 1.97
N ALA A 334 -9.27 9.09 2.43
CA ALA A 334 -10.01 10.25 1.94
C ALA A 334 -9.32 11.58 2.32
N LYS A 335 -8.69 12.25 1.35
CA LYS A 335 -8.02 13.55 1.57
C LYS A 335 -8.90 14.72 1.13
N SER A 336 -9.55 14.62 -0.03
CA SER A 336 -10.40 15.69 -0.56
C SER A 336 -11.67 15.90 0.26
N LYS A 337 -12.26 17.11 0.16
CA LYS A 337 -13.55 17.40 0.79
C LYS A 337 -14.67 16.51 0.24
N GLU A 338 -14.61 16.21 -1.05
CA GLU A 338 -15.63 15.38 -1.70
C GLU A 338 -15.49 13.91 -1.31
N GLY A 339 -14.27 13.35 -1.35
CA GLY A 339 -14.01 11.99 -0.92
C GLY A 339 -14.41 11.76 0.54
N LYS A 340 -14.11 12.72 1.43
CA LYS A 340 -14.58 12.67 2.84
C LYS A 340 -16.09 12.66 2.95
N ALA A 341 -16.79 13.52 2.20
CA ALA A 341 -18.26 13.59 2.21
C ALA A 341 -18.90 12.30 1.68
N GLN A 342 -18.33 11.69 0.64
CA GLN A 342 -18.80 10.42 0.07
C GLN A 342 -18.60 9.25 1.02
N VAL A 343 -17.42 9.13 1.64
CA VAL A 343 -17.16 8.08 2.63
C VAL A 343 -18.08 8.24 3.83
N GLU A 344 -18.27 9.46 4.32
CA GLU A 344 -19.16 9.73 5.45
C GLU A 344 -20.62 9.38 5.09
N LEU A 345 -21.08 9.71 3.88
CA LEU A 345 -22.41 9.33 3.38
C LEU A 345 -22.56 7.80 3.30
N ALA A 346 -21.53 7.09 2.85
CA ALA A 346 -21.52 5.64 2.73
C ALA A 346 -21.55 4.98 4.12
N GLN A 347 -20.74 5.45 5.08
CA GLN A 347 -20.75 5.02 6.48
C GLN A 347 -22.12 5.23 7.12
N MET A 348 -22.75 6.39 6.93
CA MET A 348 -24.10 6.65 7.45
C MET A 348 -25.16 5.75 6.82
N SER A 349 -25.09 5.52 5.51
CA SER A 349 -26.00 4.62 4.80
C SER A 349 -25.89 3.19 5.33
N TYR A 350 -24.67 2.72 5.55
CA TYR A 350 -24.39 1.41 6.13
C TYR A 350 -24.86 1.30 7.60
N MET A 351 -24.63 2.33 8.42
CA MET A 351 -25.00 2.35 9.83
C MET A 351 -26.51 2.47 10.07
N LEU A 352 -27.23 3.23 9.24
CA LEU A 352 -28.66 3.54 9.43
C LEU A 352 -29.56 2.30 9.67
N PRO A 353 -29.49 1.22 8.86
CA PRO A 353 -30.25 0.00 9.14
C PRO A 353 -29.75 -0.76 10.39
N ARG A 354 -28.54 -0.48 10.88
CA ARG A 354 -27.83 -1.20 11.96
C ARG A 354 -27.86 -0.49 13.33
N LEU A 355 -28.32 0.77 13.41
CA LEU A 355 -28.37 1.60 14.62
C LEU A 355 -29.03 0.98 15.86
N ARG A 356 -30.01 0.07 15.70
CA ARG A 356 -30.72 -0.53 16.84
C ARG A 356 -29.80 -1.41 17.72
N GLY A 357 -28.71 -1.97 17.17
CA GLY A 357 -27.80 -2.84 17.93
C GLY A 357 -26.94 -2.12 18.98
N TRP A 358 -26.71 -0.81 18.82
CA TRP A 358 -25.89 -0.01 19.74
C TRP A 358 -26.68 0.51 20.96
N GLY A 359 -28.02 0.42 20.94
CA GLY A 359 -28.89 1.09 21.91
C GLY A 359 -29.21 0.30 23.18
N ASP A 360 -29.00 -1.01 23.22
CA ASP A 360 -29.44 -1.85 24.35
C ASP A 360 -28.57 -1.69 25.61
N SER A 361 -27.35 -1.17 25.48
CA SER A 361 -26.50 -0.77 26.60
C SER A 361 -26.86 0.62 27.15
N LEU A 362 -27.44 1.50 26.32
CA LEU A 362 -27.90 2.85 26.72
C LEU A 362 -29.36 2.87 27.21
N SER A 363 -30.19 1.89 26.83
CA SER A 363 -31.61 1.84 27.24
C SER A 363 -31.81 1.29 28.65
N ARG A 364 -30.90 0.44 29.15
CA ARG A 364 -31.03 -0.14 30.51
C ARG A 364 -30.81 0.86 31.63
N GLN A 365 -30.12 1.97 31.37
CA GLN A 365 -29.88 3.02 32.36
C GLN A 365 -31.03 4.06 32.38
N ALA A 366 -31.94 4.03 31.40
CA ALA A 366 -33.20 4.78 31.42
C ALA A 366 -34.29 3.84 31.95
N GLY A 367 -34.36 3.73 33.28
CA GLY A 367 -35.19 2.79 34.01
C GLY A 367 -36.64 2.71 33.54
N GLY A 368 -37.19 1.50 33.64
CA GLY A 368 -38.61 1.25 33.48
C GLY A 368 -39.41 2.08 34.48
N ILE A 369 -40.08 3.11 34.00
CA ILE A 369 -41.31 3.70 34.54
C ILE A 369 -41.97 4.38 33.35
N GLY A 370 -43.25 4.04 33.13
CA GLY A 370 -44.03 4.53 32.00
C GLY A 370 -44.12 6.05 31.96
N GLY A 371 -43.75 6.63 30.82
CA GLY A 371 -44.15 7.97 30.41
C GLY A 371 -45.02 7.85 29.16
N ARG A 372 -46.34 7.79 29.33
CA ARG A 372 -47.30 8.01 28.24
C ARG A 372 -47.20 9.47 27.81
N GLY A 373 -46.40 9.73 26.78
CA GLY A 373 -46.41 10.97 26.01
C GLY A 373 -46.03 10.65 24.56
N PRO A 374 -46.49 11.44 23.57
CA PRO A 374 -46.06 11.28 22.18
C PRO A 374 -44.63 11.84 22.03
N GLY A 375 -43.67 11.19 22.67
CA GLY A 375 -42.25 11.53 22.60
C GLY A 375 -41.55 10.58 21.65
N GLU A 376 -40.98 11.13 20.58
CA GLU A 376 -40.15 10.41 19.60
C GLU A 376 -39.05 9.63 20.36
N THR A 377 -38.90 8.33 20.09
CA THR A 377 -37.91 7.50 20.80
C THR A 377 -36.50 8.00 20.49
N LYS A 378 -35.54 7.85 21.42
CA LYS A 378 -34.14 8.26 21.19
C LYS A 378 -33.57 7.69 19.88
N ILE A 379 -33.96 6.46 19.53
CA ILE A 379 -33.58 5.78 18.28
C ILE A 379 -34.20 6.45 17.05
N GLU A 380 -35.43 6.93 17.13
CA GLU A 380 -36.08 7.70 16.04
C GLU A 380 -35.43 9.07 15.88
N VAL A 381 -35.10 9.75 16.98
CA VAL A 381 -34.36 11.03 16.95
C VAL A 381 -32.98 10.85 16.30
N ASP A 382 -32.24 9.79 16.67
CA ASP A 382 -30.93 9.51 16.08
C ASP A 382 -31.03 9.12 14.59
N ARG A 383 -32.04 8.33 14.22
CA ARG A 383 -32.33 8.02 12.79
C ARG A 383 -32.66 9.27 12.00
N ARG A 384 -33.45 10.19 12.58
CA ARG A 384 -33.80 11.47 11.94
C ARG A 384 -32.57 12.32 11.73
N ARG A 385 -31.73 12.50 12.76
CA ARG A 385 -30.46 13.23 12.66
C ARG A 385 -29.54 12.67 11.58
N ILE A 386 -29.41 11.34 11.49
CA ILE A 386 -28.60 10.70 10.46
C ILE A 386 -29.19 10.96 9.07
N ARG A 387 -30.51 10.85 8.89
CA ARG A 387 -31.17 11.16 7.60
C ARG A 387 -31.01 12.62 7.19
N ASP A 388 -31.12 13.55 8.13
CA ASP A 388 -30.94 14.98 7.88
C ASP A 388 -29.49 15.26 7.44
N LYS A 389 -28.51 14.64 8.12
CA LYS A 389 -27.10 14.75 7.77
C LYS A 389 -26.78 14.11 6.41
N MET A 390 -27.34 12.93 6.12
CA MET A 390 -27.24 12.30 4.79
C MET A 390 -27.82 13.19 3.70
N SER A 391 -28.95 13.87 3.95
CA SER A 391 -29.57 14.79 2.98
C SER A 391 -28.67 16.00 2.70
N LYS A 392 -28.04 16.54 3.75
CA LYS A 392 -27.05 17.62 3.62
C LYS A 392 -25.82 17.16 2.81
N LEU A 393 -25.23 16.01 3.14
CA LEU A 393 -24.08 15.45 2.43
C LEU A 393 -24.39 15.17 0.94
N ARG A 394 -25.58 14.62 0.63
CA ARG A 394 -26.03 14.43 -0.75
C ARG A 394 -26.11 15.74 -1.52
N ARG A 395 -26.60 16.80 -0.89
CA ARG A 395 -26.65 18.13 -1.51
C ARG A 395 -25.26 18.69 -1.77
N GLU A 396 -24.36 18.62 -0.79
CA GLU A 396 -22.97 19.07 -0.93
C GLU A 396 -22.24 18.31 -2.05
N ILE A 397 -22.41 16.99 -2.14
CA ILE A 397 -21.88 16.17 -3.23
C ILE A 397 -22.48 16.59 -4.59
N GLY A 398 -23.79 16.86 -4.64
CA GLY A 398 -24.46 17.36 -5.84
C GLY A 398 -23.92 18.71 -6.31
N ASP A 399 -23.67 19.64 -5.40
CA ASP A 399 -23.11 20.96 -5.70
C ASP A 399 -21.66 20.85 -6.22
N MET A 400 -20.86 19.94 -5.64
CA MET A 400 -19.49 19.65 -6.12
C MET A 400 -19.47 19.02 -7.51
N LYS A 401 -20.48 18.20 -7.85
CA LYS A 401 -20.64 17.60 -9.19
C LYS A 401 -20.77 18.67 -10.28
N VAL A 402 -21.54 19.74 -10.04
CA VAL A 402 -21.73 20.82 -11.02
C VAL A 402 -20.39 21.46 -11.42
N ALA A 403 -19.53 21.75 -10.44
CA ALA A 403 -18.21 22.32 -10.71
C ALA A 403 -17.32 21.38 -11.55
N ARG A 404 -17.42 20.06 -11.33
CA ARG A 404 -16.70 19.06 -12.10
C ARG A 404 -17.24 18.91 -13.52
N ASP A 405 -18.56 18.89 -13.67
CA ASP A 405 -19.21 18.82 -14.97
C ASP A 405 -18.87 20.04 -15.83
N THR A 406 -18.78 21.24 -15.24
CA THR A 406 -18.29 22.44 -15.94
C THR A 406 -16.85 22.26 -16.43
N LYS A 407 -15.92 21.81 -15.57
CA LYS A 407 -14.54 21.50 -15.99
C LYS A 407 -14.48 20.40 -17.06
N ARG A 408 -15.38 19.43 -17.01
CA ARG A 408 -15.48 18.36 -18.01
C ARG A 408 -16.04 18.88 -19.33
N GLN A 409 -17.01 19.79 -19.31
CA GLN A 409 -17.53 20.46 -20.49
C GLN A 409 -16.47 21.36 -21.14
N GLU A 410 -15.69 22.11 -20.36
CA GLU A 410 -14.53 22.86 -20.89
C GLU A 410 -13.49 21.93 -21.53
N ARG A 411 -13.20 20.77 -20.92
CA ARG A 411 -12.31 19.75 -21.52
C ARG A 411 -12.86 19.19 -22.83
N LYS A 412 -14.15 18.84 -22.87
CA LYS A 412 -14.82 18.42 -24.11
C LYS A 412 -14.82 19.51 -25.18
N ARG A 413 -14.92 20.77 -24.79
CA ARG A 413 -14.87 21.92 -25.69
C ARG A 413 -13.46 22.13 -26.27
N ASN A 414 -12.43 21.73 -25.54
CA ASN A 414 -11.03 21.80 -25.96
C ASN A 414 -10.51 20.46 -26.53
N SER A 415 -11.37 19.46 -26.77
CA SER A 415 -11.04 18.18 -27.39
C SER A 415 -9.86 17.39 -26.78
N ILE A 416 -9.45 17.64 -25.53
CA ILE A 416 -8.32 16.91 -24.92
C ILE A 416 -8.74 15.47 -24.62
N PRO A 417 -8.10 14.44 -25.23
CA PRO A 417 -8.44 13.05 -24.98
C PRO A 417 -8.16 12.61 -23.54
N SER A 418 -8.91 11.61 -23.08
CA SER A 418 -8.88 11.14 -21.70
C SER A 418 -8.78 9.62 -21.61
N VAL A 419 -7.89 9.16 -20.74
CA VAL A 419 -7.60 7.75 -20.49
C VAL A 419 -7.83 7.46 -19.01
N ALA A 420 -8.71 6.53 -18.69
CA ALA A 420 -8.97 6.08 -17.33
C ALA A 420 -8.27 4.74 -17.05
N ILE A 421 -7.49 4.68 -15.97
CA ILE A 421 -6.84 3.44 -15.52
C ILE A 421 -7.77 2.77 -14.50
N ALA A 422 -8.33 1.62 -14.87
CA ALA A 422 -9.27 0.82 -14.11
C ALA A 422 -8.65 -0.53 -13.71
N GLY A 423 -9.17 -1.19 -12.67
CA GLY A 423 -8.63 -2.49 -12.22
C GLY A 423 -8.65 -2.70 -10.71
N TYR A 424 -8.38 -3.91 -10.28
CA TYR A 424 -8.40 -4.30 -8.86
C TYR A 424 -7.39 -3.54 -8.01
N THR A 425 -7.65 -3.43 -6.70
CA THR A 425 -6.63 -2.98 -5.73
C THR A 425 -5.40 -3.87 -5.84
N ASN A 426 -4.20 -3.27 -5.76
CA ASN A 426 -2.92 -3.97 -5.93
C ASN A 426 -2.66 -4.60 -7.32
N ALA A 427 -3.48 -4.32 -8.34
CA ALA A 427 -3.16 -4.71 -9.73
C ALA A 427 -2.00 -3.89 -10.33
N GLY A 428 -1.59 -2.80 -9.68
CA GLY A 428 -0.50 -1.92 -10.13
C GLY A 428 -0.95 -0.70 -10.94
N LYS A 429 -2.20 -0.24 -10.78
CA LYS A 429 -2.74 0.97 -11.45
C LYS A 429 -1.92 2.23 -11.18
N SER A 430 -1.69 2.57 -9.91
CA SER A 430 -0.93 3.77 -9.53
C SER A 430 0.53 3.67 -9.96
N SER A 431 1.11 2.46 -9.88
CA SER A 431 2.44 2.18 -10.43
C SER A 431 2.49 2.41 -11.94
N LEU A 432 1.46 1.99 -12.68
CA LEU A 432 1.35 2.19 -14.12
C LEU A 432 1.21 3.68 -14.44
N LEU A 433 0.33 4.41 -13.73
CA LEU A 433 0.17 5.86 -13.89
C LEU A 433 1.52 6.58 -13.76
N ASN A 434 2.30 6.25 -12.72
CA ASN A 434 3.59 6.88 -12.48
C ASN A 434 4.61 6.60 -13.58
N ARG A 435 4.67 5.34 -14.01
CA ARG A 435 5.56 4.95 -15.11
C ARG A 435 5.14 5.62 -16.42
N LEU A 436 3.85 5.83 -16.66
CA LEU A 436 3.34 6.51 -17.86
C LEU A 436 3.51 8.04 -17.80
N THR A 437 3.69 8.63 -16.63
CA THR A 437 3.74 10.09 -16.44
C THR A 437 5.11 10.62 -16.04
N ASN A 438 6.12 9.75 -15.91
CA ASN A 438 7.46 10.07 -15.38
C ASN A 438 7.42 10.85 -14.04
N ALA A 439 6.30 10.79 -13.32
CA ALA A 439 6.03 11.59 -12.14
C ALA A 439 6.01 10.70 -10.90
N GLY A 440 6.86 11.04 -9.92
CA GLY A 440 6.98 10.35 -8.64
C GLY A 440 5.76 10.54 -7.74
N VAL A 441 4.64 9.87 -8.03
CA VAL A 441 3.61 9.63 -7.00
C VAL A 441 4.10 8.48 -6.13
N LEU A 442 4.07 8.65 -4.82
CA LEU A 442 4.34 7.57 -3.87
C LEU A 442 3.39 6.40 -4.13
N VAL A 443 3.91 5.27 -4.64
CA VAL A 443 3.18 4.01 -4.67
C VAL A 443 3.32 3.39 -3.29
N GLN A 444 2.22 3.33 -2.55
CA GLN A 444 2.17 2.56 -1.31
C GLN A 444 1.49 1.21 -1.60
N ASN A 445 2.07 0.13 -1.08
CA ASN A 445 1.46 -1.21 -1.10
C ASN A 445 0.31 -1.29 -0.08
N ALA A 446 -0.71 -0.45 -0.27
CA ALA A 446 -1.91 -0.37 0.57
C ALA A 446 -3.17 -0.60 -0.28
N LEU A 447 -4.16 -1.30 0.28
CA LEU A 447 -5.48 -1.43 -0.33
C LEU A 447 -6.13 -0.04 -0.38
N PHE A 448 -6.74 0.31 -1.51
CA PHE A 448 -7.43 1.60 -1.72
C PHE A 448 -6.57 2.86 -1.58
N ALA A 449 -5.27 2.78 -1.94
CA ALA A 449 -4.33 3.91 -1.91
C ALA A 449 -4.81 5.15 -2.68
N THR A 450 -5.65 4.98 -3.72
CA THR A 450 -6.24 6.08 -4.50
C THR A 450 -7.76 6.10 -4.32
N LEU A 451 -8.27 7.07 -3.56
CA LEU A 451 -9.70 7.39 -3.48
C LEU A 451 -10.08 8.60 -4.34
N ASP A 452 -9.23 9.63 -4.31
CA ASP A 452 -9.42 10.84 -5.10
C ASP A 452 -8.79 10.65 -6.49
N PRO A 453 -9.53 10.86 -7.60
CA PRO A 453 -8.99 10.65 -8.94
C PRO A 453 -7.80 11.57 -9.19
N THR A 454 -6.66 10.98 -9.54
CA THR A 454 -5.44 11.75 -9.86
C THR A 454 -5.34 11.90 -11.37
N VAL A 455 -5.58 13.11 -11.85
CA VAL A 455 -5.48 13.45 -13.28
C VAL A 455 -4.09 14.00 -13.57
N ARG A 456 -3.40 13.42 -14.55
CA ARG A 456 -2.10 13.86 -15.06
C ARG A 456 -2.17 14.12 -16.54
N ARG A 457 -1.40 15.10 -17.02
CA ARG A 457 -1.19 15.32 -18.45
C ARG A 457 -0.02 14.48 -18.94
N SER A 458 -0.14 13.96 -20.16
CA SER A 458 0.90 13.24 -20.87
C SER A 458 0.84 13.63 -22.35
N GLU A 459 1.90 13.33 -23.09
CA GLU A 459 2.03 13.61 -24.51
C GLU A 459 2.25 12.31 -25.27
N THR A 460 1.57 12.17 -26.41
CA THR A 460 1.77 11.05 -27.33
C THR A 460 3.05 11.25 -28.15
N SER A 461 3.52 10.18 -28.77
CA SER A 461 4.67 10.22 -29.69
C SER A 461 4.51 11.18 -30.88
N ASP A 462 3.28 11.53 -31.26
CA ASP A 462 2.94 12.51 -32.29
C ASP A 462 2.65 13.93 -31.73
N GLY A 463 2.93 14.17 -30.45
CA GLY A 463 2.89 15.50 -29.81
C GLY A 463 1.52 15.93 -29.27
N ARG A 464 0.48 15.09 -29.37
CA ARG A 464 -0.86 15.39 -28.86
C ARG A 464 -0.91 15.25 -27.35
N THR A 465 -1.55 16.20 -26.69
CA THR A 465 -1.72 16.16 -25.23
C THR A 465 -2.94 15.30 -24.87
N TYR A 466 -2.80 14.41 -23.90
CA TYR A 466 -3.92 13.64 -23.33
C TYR A 466 -3.83 13.58 -21.81
N THR A 467 -4.93 13.16 -21.17
CA THR A 467 -4.99 13.02 -19.72
C THR A 467 -5.05 11.56 -19.29
N LEU A 468 -4.30 11.22 -18.25
CA LEU A 468 -4.33 9.93 -17.57
C LEU A 468 -4.97 10.13 -16.20
N THR A 469 -5.98 9.32 -15.89
CA THR A 469 -6.62 9.36 -14.57
C THR A 469 -6.47 8.03 -13.86
N ASP A 470 -5.87 8.04 -12.68
CA ASP A 470 -5.91 6.90 -11.75
C ASP A 470 -7.24 6.90 -11.00
N THR A 471 -7.86 5.73 -10.94
CA THR A 471 -9.21 5.56 -10.41
C THR A 471 -9.22 4.64 -9.19
N VAL A 472 -10.33 4.68 -8.45
CA VAL A 472 -10.48 3.87 -7.24
C VAL A 472 -10.33 2.39 -7.59
N GLY A 473 -9.47 1.69 -6.83
CA GLY A 473 -9.26 0.26 -7.05
C GLY A 473 -10.50 -0.56 -6.72
N PHE A 474 -10.88 -1.45 -7.64
CA PHE A 474 -11.99 -2.37 -7.43
C PHE A 474 -11.62 -3.46 -6.42
N VAL A 475 -12.61 -3.93 -5.67
CA VAL A 475 -12.51 -5.09 -4.77
C VAL A 475 -13.60 -6.09 -5.10
N LYS A 476 -13.35 -7.39 -4.84
CA LYS A 476 -14.28 -8.48 -5.15
C LYS A 476 -15.54 -8.23 -4.32
N HIS A 477 -16.69 -8.20 -5.00
CA HIS A 477 -17.99 -7.91 -4.38
C HIS A 477 -18.01 -6.55 -3.68
N LEU A 478 -17.81 -5.48 -4.45
CA LEU A 478 -18.15 -4.14 -3.98
C LEU A 478 -19.65 -4.09 -3.67
N PRO A 479 -20.05 -3.73 -2.43
CA PRO A 479 -21.46 -3.61 -2.08
C PRO A 479 -22.14 -2.57 -2.96
N HIS A 480 -23.38 -2.82 -3.39
CA HIS A 480 -24.13 -1.88 -4.23
C HIS A 480 -24.26 -0.48 -3.59
N ASP A 481 -24.45 -0.42 -2.27
CA ASP A 481 -24.51 0.84 -1.51
C ASP A 481 -23.21 1.66 -1.60
N LEU A 482 -22.08 0.99 -1.79
CA LEU A 482 -20.77 1.62 -1.99
C LEU A 482 -20.67 2.19 -3.40
N ILE A 483 -21.10 1.43 -4.41
CA ILE A 483 -21.09 1.87 -5.81
C ILE A 483 -21.86 3.18 -5.95
N ASP A 484 -23.03 3.32 -5.31
CA ASP A 484 -23.82 4.55 -5.36
C ASP A 484 -23.12 5.75 -4.69
N ALA A 485 -22.41 5.52 -3.59
CA ALA A 485 -21.65 6.58 -2.91
C ALA A 485 -20.41 7.03 -3.70
N PHE A 486 -19.77 6.10 -4.42
CA PHE A 486 -18.57 6.34 -5.22
C PHE A 486 -18.85 6.51 -6.72
N LYS A 487 -20.14 6.54 -7.11
CA LYS A 487 -20.55 6.67 -8.51
C LYS A 487 -19.94 7.90 -9.16
N SER A 488 -19.94 9.02 -8.46
CA SER A 488 -19.34 10.26 -8.95
C SER A 488 -17.82 10.16 -9.09
N THR A 489 -17.09 9.49 -8.20
CA THR A 489 -15.64 9.23 -8.39
C THR A 489 -15.35 8.27 -9.54
N LEU A 490 -16.28 7.33 -9.83
CA LEU A 490 -16.18 6.40 -10.96
C LEU A 490 -16.69 7.01 -12.28
N GLU A 491 -17.47 8.10 -12.26
CA GLU A 491 -17.97 8.78 -13.46
C GLU A 491 -16.84 9.26 -14.38
N GLU A 492 -15.62 9.50 -13.87
CA GLU A 492 -14.47 9.81 -14.73
C GLU A 492 -14.12 8.63 -15.67
N VAL A 493 -14.31 7.38 -15.23
CA VAL A 493 -14.16 6.19 -16.09
C VAL A 493 -15.20 6.20 -17.20
N SER A 494 -16.46 6.50 -16.86
CA SER A 494 -17.56 6.59 -17.86
C SER A 494 -17.38 7.74 -18.86
N GLY A 495 -16.46 8.66 -18.55
CA GLY A 495 -16.15 9.80 -19.40
C GLY A 495 -14.88 9.70 -20.20
N ALA A 496 -14.14 8.60 -20.04
CA ALA A 496 -12.90 8.39 -20.75
C ALA A 496 -13.16 8.08 -22.22
N ASP A 497 -12.18 8.42 -23.06
CA ASP A 497 -12.15 8.01 -24.46
C ASP A 497 -11.56 6.60 -24.60
N VAL A 498 -10.70 6.19 -23.65
CA VAL A 498 -10.11 4.85 -23.56
C VAL A 498 -10.02 4.42 -22.10
N ILE A 499 -10.33 3.15 -21.83
CA ILE A 499 -10.12 2.52 -20.51
C ILE A 499 -8.91 1.58 -20.59
N VAL A 500 -7.92 1.81 -19.74
CA VAL A 500 -6.81 0.87 -19.52
C VAL A 500 -7.16 0.02 -18.30
N HIS A 501 -7.54 -1.22 -18.55
CA HIS A 501 -7.92 -2.17 -17.52
C HIS A 501 -6.70 -2.98 -17.08
N VAL A 502 -6.14 -2.61 -15.93
CA VAL A 502 -4.99 -3.28 -15.32
C VAL A 502 -5.44 -4.50 -14.52
N VAL A 503 -4.92 -5.67 -14.88
CA VAL A 503 -5.26 -6.96 -14.29
C VAL A 503 -4.01 -7.56 -13.64
N ASP A 504 -4.13 -8.11 -12.44
CA ASP A 504 -3.03 -8.79 -11.78
C ASP A 504 -2.84 -10.20 -12.37
N GLY A 505 -1.80 -10.40 -13.18
CA GLY A 505 -1.47 -11.69 -13.78
C GLY A 505 -0.93 -12.72 -12.79
N SER A 506 -0.43 -12.31 -11.63
CA SER A 506 0.04 -13.24 -10.59
C SER A 506 -1.10 -13.76 -9.72
N HIS A 507 -2.32 -13.25 -9.91
CA HIS A 507 -3.48 -13.66 -9.13
C HIS A 507 -3.98 -15.05 -9.60
N PRO A 508 -4.45 -15.94 -8.70
CA PRO A 508 -4.95 -17.28 -9.08
C PRO A 508 -6.17 -17.29 -10.01
N ASP A 509 -6.86 -16.16 -10.14
CA ASP A 509 -8.07 -15.98 -10.94
C ASP A 509 -8.11 -14.58 -11.57
N PRO A 510 -7.33 -14.32 -12.65
CA PRO A 510 -7.34 -13.02 -13.33
C PRO A 510 -8.61 -12.83 -14.18
N LEU A 511 -9.14 -13.90 -14.76
CA LEU A 511 -10.38 -13.87 -15.56
C LEU A 511 -11.60 -13.43 -14.73
N GLY A 512 -11.70 -13.89 -13.49
CA GLY A 512 -12.72 -13.42 -12.56
C GLY A 512 -12.58 -11.94 -12.22
N GLN A 513 -11.35 -11.42 -12.11
CA GLN A 513 -11.12 -9.98 -11.95
C GLN A 513 -11.61 -9.20 -13.17
N ILE A 514 -11.29 -9.65 -14.38
CA ILE A 514 -11.73 -9.01 -15.63
C ILE A 514 -13.25 -8.90 -15.68
N LYS A 515 -13.95 -10.01 -15.45
CA LYS A 515 -15.42 -10.06 -15.47
C LYS A 515 -16.04 -9.13 -14.43
N ALA A 516 -15.48 -9.08 -13.23
CA ALA A 516 -15.98 -8.22 -12.16
C ALA A 516 -15.83 -6.73 -12.47
N VAL A 517 -14.66 -6.30 -12.97
CA VAL A 517 -14.44 -4.89 -13.35
C VAL A 517 -15.32 -4.50 -14.52
N ARG A 518 -15.45 -5.35 -15.55
CA ARG A 518 -16.39 -5.11 -16.67
C ARG A 518 -17.83 -4.93 -16.20
N GLY A 519 -18.27 -5.72 -15.22
CA GLY A 519 -19.59 -5.55 -14.59
C GLY A 519 -19.77 -4.16 -13.99
N VAL A 520 -18.79 -3.68 -13.21
CA VAL A 520 -18.86 -2.34 -12.61
C VAL A 520 -18.75 -1.23 -13.68
N ILE A 521 -17.90 -1.40 -14.70
CA ILE A 521 -17.80 -0.45 -15.83
C ILE A 521 -19.14 -0.36 -16.57
N ALA A 522 -19.86 -1.47 -16.73
CA ALA A 522 -21.19 -1.47 -17.33
C ALA A 522 -22.22 -0.73 -16.46
N ASP A 523 -22.22 -0.96 -15.14
CA ASP A 523 -23.14 -0.32 -14.18
C ASP A 523 -22.98 1.21 -14.12
N ILE A 524 -21.76 1.72 -14.33
CA ILE A 524 -21.47 3.16 -14.40
C ILE A 524 -21.63 3.75 -15.81
N GLY A 525 -22.03 2.96 -16.80
CA GLY A 525 -22.29 3.41 -18.18
C GLY A 525 -21.08 3.50 -19.11
N GLY A 526 -19.94 2.91 -18.73
CA GLY A 526 -18.69 2.90 -19.51
C GLY A 526 -18.54 1.76 -20.51
N GLY A 527 -19.53 0.85 -20.62
CA GLY A 527 -19.39 -0.39 -21.41
C GLY A 527 -19.26 -0.23 -22.94
N LYS A 528 -19.36 0.99 -23.48
CA LYS A 528 -19.13 1.29 -24.91
C LYS A 528 -17.75 1.89 -25.19
N ILE A 529 -16.99 2.22 -24.16
CA ILE A 529 -15.68 2.84 -24.27
C ILE A 529 -14.67 1.75 -24.65
N PRO A 530 -13.74 2.01 -25.60
CA PRO A 530 -12.65 1.09 -25.91
C PRO A 530 -11.89 0.66 -24.65
N GLU A 531 -11.77 -0.65 -24.45
CA GLU A 531 -11.07 -1.26 -23.32
C GLU A 531 -9.75 -1.88 -23.81
N ILE A 532 -8.64 -1.51 -23.18
CA ILE A 532 -7.33 -2.12 -23.37
C ILE A 532 -6.98 -2.91 -22.10
N ILE A 533 -6.85 -4.23 -22.21
CA ILE A 533 -6.47 -5.07 -21.08
C ILE A 533 -4.95 -5.08 -20.94
N ALA A 534 -4.47 -4.65 -19.77
CA ALA A 534 -3.07 -4.65 -19.39
C ALA A 534 -2.85 -5.72 -18.30
N LEU A 535 -2.38 -6.89 -18.70
CA LEU A 535 -2.07 -7.99 -17.78
C LEU A 535 -0.70 -7.73 -17.13
N ASN A 536 -0.73 -7.17 -15.93
CA ASN A 536 0.44 -6.74 -15.18
C ASN A 536 1.04 -7.86 -14.32
N LYS A 537 2.26 -7.62 -13.80
CA LYS A 537 3.05 -8.56 -12.99
C LYS A 537 3.49 -9.82 -13.74
N ALA A 538 3.69 -9.70 -15.05
CA ALA A 538 4.19 -10.78 -15.90
C ALA A 538 5.54 -11.37 -15.45
N ASP A 539 6.30 -10.62 -14.63
CA ASP A 539 7.58 -11.03 -14.04
C ASP A 539 7.46 -12.12 -12.97
N ILE A 540 6.31 -12.22 -12.29
CA ILE A 540 6.07 -13.18 -11.20
C ILE A 540 4.86 -14.08 -11.44
N ALA A 541 4.15 -13.88 -12.55
CA ALA A 541 2.93 -14.60 -12.88
C ALA A 541 3.22 -16.01 -13.42
N ASP A 542 2.34 -16.95 -13.13
CA ASP A 542 2.42 -18.32 -13.65
C ASP A 542 2.17 -18.32 -15.17
N PRO A 543 3.08 -18.87 -15.99
CA PRO A 543 2.91 -18.96 -17.44
C PRO A 543 1.61 -19.65 -17.88
N GLU A 544 1.12 -20.65 -17.14
CA GLU A 544 -0.12 -21.34 -17.47
C GLU A 544 -1.34 -20.43 -17.27
N VAL A 545 -1.35 -19.64 -16.20
CA VAL A 545 -2.41 -18.66 -15.91
C VAL A 545 -2.42 -17.56 -16.97
N ILE A 546 -1.26 -17.05 -17.38
CA ILE A 546 -1.15 -16.07 -18.46
C ILE A 546 -1.71 -16.64 -19.77
N ALA A 547 -1.33 -17.88 -20.13
CA ALA A 547 -1.79 -18.51 -21.36
C ALA A 547 -3.32 -18.66 -21.39
N GLN A 548 -3.94 -19.03 -20.27
CA GLN A 548 -5.40 -19.11 -20.17
C GLN A 548 -6.09 -17.76 -20.39
N VAL A 549 -5.53 -16.69 -19.83
CA VAL A 549 -6.05 -15.33 -20.03
C VAL A 549 -5.93 -14.92 -21.50
N LEU A 550 -4.77 -15.13 -22.13
CA LEU A 550 -4.54 -14.76 -23.54
C LEU A 550 -5.40 -15.58 -24.53
N ILE A 551 -5.80 -16.80 -24.18
CA ILE A 551 -6.75 -17.57 -25.00
C ILE A 551 -8.14 -16.92 -25.00
N GLN A 552 -8.60 -16.38 -23.85
CA GLN A 552 -9.91 -15.74 -23.74
C GLN A 552 -9.89 -14.27 -24.14
N GLU A 553 -8.77 -13.59 -23.95
CA GLU A 553 -8.54 -12.18 -24.24
C GLU A 553 -7.29 -12.03 -25.12
N PRO A 554 -7.37 -12.36 -26.42
CA PRO A 554 -6.21 -12.40 -27.32
C PRO A 554 -5.56 -11.03 -27.54
N ASP A 555 -6.32 -9.95 -27.34
CA ASP A 555 -5.85 -8.57 -27.47
C ASP A 555 -5.25 -8.00 -26.16
N ALA A 556 -5.06 -8.84 -25.13
CA ALA A 556 -4.48 -8.39 -23.87
C ALA A 556 -2.96 -8.15 -23.98
N TYR A 557 -2.50 -7.04 -23.41
CA TYR A 557 -1.10 -6.65 -23.37
C TYR A 557 -0.44 -7.19 -22.11
N LEU A 558 0.50 -8.13 -22.28
CA LEU A 558 1.33 -8.62 -21.19
C LEU A 558 2.37 -7.55 -20.81
N ILE A 559 2.32 -7.08 -19.57
CA ILE A 559 3.22 -6.06 -19.05
C ILE A 559 3.80 -6.44 -17.69
N SER A 560 4.93 -5.83 -17.35
CA SER A 560 5.37 -5.69 -15.97
C SER A 560 5.74 -4.24 -15.73
N VAL A 561 4.97 -3.58 -14.87
CA VAL A 561 5.29 -2.22 -14.42
C VAL A 561 6.56 -2.20 -13.58
N HIS A 562 6.97 -3.32 -12.99
CA HIS A 562 8.22 -3.40 -12.23
C HIS A 562 9.43 -3.45 -13.17
N SER A 563 9.49 -4.43 -14.08
CA SER A 563 10.62 -4.60 -15.00
C SER A 563 10.58 -3.68 -16.21
N GLY A 564 9.42 -3.08 -16.52
CA GLY A 564 9.20 -2.25 -17.71
C GLY A 564 8.86 -3.04 -18.99
N VAL A 565 8.87 -4.37 -18.92
CA VAL A 565 8.52 -5.23 -20.06
C VAL A 565 7.10 -4.93 -20.54
N GLY A 566 6.93 -4.81 -21.85
CA GLY A 566 5.61 -4.64 -22.49
C GLY A 566 5.00 -3.23 -22.42
N ILE A 567 5.60 -2.30 -21.66
CA ILE A 567 5.05 -0.94 -21.45
C ILE A 567 5.03 -0.14 -22.75
N GLU A 568 6.09 -0.20 -23.58
CA GLU A 568 6.10 0.50 -24.87
C GLU A 568 4.98 0.04 -25.81
N LYS A 569 4.68 -1.27 -25.82
CA LYS A 569 3.59 -1.82 -26.63
C LYS A 569 2.23 -1.31 -26.13
N LEU A 570 2.06 -1.24 -24.82
CA LEU A 570 0.86 -0.68 -24.20
C LEU A 570 0.70 0.81 -24.53
N ILE A 571 1.76 1.61 -24.44
CA ILE A 571 1.72 3.05 -24.79
C ILE A 571 1.25 3.22 -26.23
N ARG A 572 1.85 2.51 -27.19
CA ARG A 572 1.43 2.59 -28.60
C ARG A 572 -0.04 2.21 -28.79
N ALA A 573 -0.53 1.20 -28.05
CA ALA A 573 -1.92 0.78 -28.11
C ALA A 573 -2.89 1.85 -27.56
N ILE A 574 -2.50 2.52 -26.47
CA ILE A 574 -3.23 3.65 -25.91
C ILE A 574 -3.27 4.78 -26.94
N GLU A 575 -2.12 5.21 -27.46
CA GLU A 575 -1.98 6.28 -28.46
C GLU A 575 -2.79 6.02 -29.74
N SER A 576 -2.82 4.76 -30.22
CA SER A 576 -3.60 4.38 -31.40
C SER A 576 -5.10 4.37 -31.17
N SER A 577 -5.53 4.20 -29.91
CA SER A 577 -6.95 4.15 -29.53
C SER A 577 -7.53 5.53 -29.20
N LEU A 578 -6.68 6.54 -29.00
CA LEU A 578 -7.13 7.91 -28.76
C LEU A 578 -7.81 8.49 -30.02
N PRO A 579 -8.89 9.29 -29.84
CA PRO A 579 -9.50 10.04 -30.94
C PRO A 579 -8.46 10.86 -31.71
N ARG A 580 -8.53 10.84 -33.04
CA ARG A 580 -7.66 11.62 -33.92
C ARG A 580 -8.42 12.77 -34.60
N PRO A 581 -7.82 13.97 -34.68
CA PRO A 581 -8.36 15.06 -35.48
C PRO A 581 -8.39 14.66 -36.96
N ARG A 582 -9.41 15.13 -37.70
CA ARG A 582 -9.70 14.65 -39.08
C ARG A 582 -9.54 15.69 -40.17
N ILE A 583 -9.33 16.97 -39.83
CA ILE A 583 -9.29 18.06 -40.80
C ILE A 583 -7.84 18.45 -41.04
N GLU A 584 -7.34 18.18 -42.24
CA GLU A 584 -6.02 18.61 -42.67
C GLU A 584 -6.02 20.11 -42.99
N ILE A 585 -5.05 20.84 -42.45
CA ILE A 585 -4.86 22.27 -42.71
C ILE A 585 -3.41 22.56 -43.10
N ARG A 586 -3.25 23.57 -43.96
CA ARG A 586 -1.95 24.19 -44.28
C ARG A 586 -2.10 25.69 -44.09
N THR A 587 -1.36 26.25 -43.14
CA THR A 587 -1.52 27.65 -42.72
C THR A 587 -0.17 28.28 -42.46
N VAL A 588 -0.04 29.58 -42.75
CA VAL A 588 1.11 30.39 -42.32
C VAL A 588 0.60 31.35 -41.26
N LEU A 589 1.00 31.13 -40.02
CA LEU A 589 0.57 31.94 -38.88
C LEU A 589 1.61 33.04 -38.59
N PRO A 590 1.23 34.32 -38.60
CA PRO A 590 2.12 35.40 -38.19
C PRO A 590 2.64 35.19 -36.77
N TYR A 591 3.85 35.66 -36.46
CA TYR A 591 4.45 35.52 -35.12
C TYR A 591 3.61 36.13 -33.99
N GLU A 592 2.73 37.09 -34.31
CA GLU A 592 1.76 37.68 -33.37
C GLU A 592 0.68 36.68 -32.90
N ARG A 593 0.42 35.63 -33.70
CA ARG A 593 -0.57 34.58 -33.42
C ARG A 593 0.06 33.31 -32.85
N GLY A 594 1.04 33.47 -31.95
CA GLY A 594 1.62 32.35 -31.20
C GLY A 594 0.58 31.59 -30.36
N ASP A 595 -0.55 32.22 -30.03
CA ASP A 595 -1.71 31.59 -29.39
C ASP A 595 -2.28 30.43 -30.22
N LEU A 596 -2.39 30.61 -31.54
CA LEU A 596 -2.90 29.58 -32.46
C LEU A 596 -1.88 28.47 -32.70
N VAL A 597 -0.59 28.82 -32.78
CA VAL A 597 0.49 27.83 -32.86
C VAL A 597 0.46 26.93 -31.63
N SER A 598 0.36 27.51 -30.43
CA SER A 598 0.23 26.76 -29.18
C SER A 598 -1.02 25.86 -29.16
N GLN A 599 -2.15 26.34 -29.67
CA GLN A 599 -3.37 25.52 -29.75
C GLN A 599 -3.25 24.35 -30.73
N ILE A 600 -2.51 24.50 -31.83
CA ILE A 600 -2.23 23.40 -32.77
C ILE A 600 -1.30 22.37 -32.11
N HIS A 601 -0.31 22.80 -31.32
CA HIS A 601 0.52 21.89 -30.53
C HIS A 601 -0.30 21.16 -29.45
N GLU A 602 -1.24 21.83 -28.79
CA GLU A 602 -2.04 21.22 -27.71
C GLU A 602 -3.15 20.29 -28.23
N HIS A 603 -3.79 20.62 -29.36
CA HIS A 603 -5.02 19.97 -29.82
C HIS A 603 -4.93 19.35 -31.23
N GLY A 604 -3.83 19.56 -31.95
CA GLY A 604 -3.64 19.06 -33.31
C GLY A 604 -2.52 18.02 -33.42
N GLU A 605 -2.46 17.34 -34.56
CA GLU A 605 -1.35 16.47 -34.95
C GLU A 605 -0.49 17.23 -35.97
N ILE A 606 0.74 17.60 -35.62
CA ILE A 606 1.63 18.35 -36.51
C ILE A 606 2.35 17.39 -37.44
N LEU A 607 2.16 17.58 -38.76
CA LEU A 607 2.82 16.80 -39.81
C LEU A 607 4.13 17.46 -40.24
N SER A 608 4.15 18.79 -40.37
CA SER A 608 5.38 19.56 -40.60
C SER A 608 5.28 21.00 -40.08
N GLN A 609 6.43 21.56 -39.72
CA GLN A 609 6.56 22.92 -39.20
C GLN A 609 7.85 23.57 -39.73
N GLU A 610 7.70 24.76 -40.31
CA GLU A 610 8.82 25.56 -40.82
C GLU A 610 8.69 27.03 -40.42
N TYR A 611 9.81 27.68 -40.11
CA TYR A 611 9.84 29.11 -39.78
C TYR A 611 10.16 29.92 -41.04
N LEU A 612 9.20 30.74 -41.48
CA LEU A 612 9.32 31.62 -42.64
C LEU A 612 9.44 33.10 -42.19
N PRO A 613 9.94 34.01 -43.05
CA PRO A 613 10.00 35.44 -42.72
C PRO A 613 8.63 36.05 -42.37
N GLU A 614 7.56 35.49 -42.92
CA GLU A 614 6.18 35.99 -42.74
C GLU A 614 5.45 35.34 -41.55
N GLY A 615 6.03 34.30 -40.93
CA GLY A 615 5.42 33.58 -39.81
C GLY A 615 5.81 32.10 -39.76
N THR A 616 5.12 31.32 -38.93
CA THR A 616 5.29 29.87 -38.82
C THR A 616 4.37 29.16 -39.80
N SER A 617 4.94 28.45 -40.77
CA SER A 617 4.23 27.54 -41.67
C SER A 617 3.95 26.23 -40.95
N LEU A 618 2.67 25.82 -40.91
CA LEU A 618 2.22 24.60 -40.26
C LEU A 618 1.37 23.76 -41.21
N HIS A 619 1.71 22.48 -41.30
CA HIS A 619 0.87 21.43 -41.86
C HIS A 619 0.44 20.53 -40.71
N ALA A 620 -0.85 20.52 -40.39
CA ALA A 620 -1.37 19.80 -39.22
C ALA A 620 -2.77 19.22 -39.47
N MET A 621 -3.13 18.21 -38.69
CA MET A 621 -4.51 17.73 -38.57
C MET A 621 -5.14 18.38 -37.32
N VAL A 622 -6.29 19.02 -37.48
CA VAL A 622 -7.00 19.71 -36.39
C VAL A 622 -8.48 19.32 -36.34
N ASP A 623 -9.13 19.69 -35.24
CA ASP A 623 -10.58 19.54 -35.08
C ASP A 623 -11.37 20.70 -35.73
N GLY A 624 -12.66 20.50 -35.95
CA GLY A 624 -13.54 21.45 -36.65
C GLY A 624 -13.57 22.88 -36.09
N SER A 625 -13.50 23.03 -34.76
CA SER A 625 -13.45 24.34 -34.11
C SER A 625 -12.16 25.09 -34.42
N LEU A 626 -11.02 24.40 -34.38
CA LEU A 626 -9.70 24.97 -34.64
C LEU A 626 -9.49 25.21 -36.14
N ALA A 627 -9.99 24.31 -37.00
CA ALA A 627 -10.00 24.49 -38.45
C ALA A 627 -10.70 25.81 -38.85
N HIS A 628 -11.88 26.08 -38.29
CA HIS A 628 -12.62 27.31 -38.58
C HIS A 628 -11.89 28.58 -38.10
N ALA A 629 -11.19 28.51 -36.96
CA ALA A 629 -10.36 29.62 -36.49
C ALA A 629 -9.16 29.89 -37.41
N LEU A 630 -8.68 28.85 -38.11
CA LEU A 630 -7.50 28.86 -38.98
C LEU A 630 -7.82 29.13 -40.46
N GLU A 631 -9.09 29.07 -40.88
CA GLU A 631 -9.54 29.39 -42.26
C GLU A 631 -9.04 30.76 -42.77
N LYS A 632 -8.83 31.73 -41.88
CA LYS A 632 -8.34 33.07 -42.25
C LYS A 632 -6.86 33.11 -42.63
N TYR A 633 -6.12 32.04 -42.36
CA TYR A 633 -4.68 31.93 -42.53
C TYR A 633 -4.30 30.73 -43.43
N SER A 634 -5.30 30.01 -43.95
CA SER A 634 -5.10 28.86 -44.81
C SER A 634 -4.47 29.27 -46.14
N VAL A 635 -3.46 28.53 -46.57
CA VAL A 635 -2.85 28.67 -47.90
C VAL A 635 -3.62 27.74 -48.83
N ASN A 636 -4.18 28.28 -49.92
CA ASN A 636 -4.92 27.52 -50.94
C ASN A 636 -4.07 26.41 -51.58
#